data_AF-A0A7K7RV08-F1
#
_entry.id   AF-A0A7K7RV08-F1
#
_cell.length_a   1.000
_cell.length_b   1.000
_cell.length_c   1.000
_cell.angle_alpha   90.00
_cell.angle_beta   90.00
_cell.angle_gamma   90.00
#
_symmetry.space_group_name_H-M   'P 1'
#
loop_
_entity.id
_entity.type
_entity.pdbx_description
1 polymer ?
#
loop_
_entity_poly.entity_id
_entity_poly.type
_entity_poly.pdbx_seq_one_letter_code
_entity_poly.pdbx_strand_id
1 'polypeptide(L)'
;RAAGNASFSKRIQKSISQKKVKIELDKSARHLYICDFHKNLIQSVRNRRKRKGSDDDGDSPVQDIDTPEVDLYQLQVNTLRRYKRHFKLQTRPGLNKAQLVEIIGCHFRTIPVNEKDTLTYFIYSVKNDKNKPDLKMDSGIH
;
A
#
# COMPACT_ATOMS: atom_id res chain seq x y z
N ARG A 1 35.90 -3.16 6.08
CA ARG A 1 34.78 -2.69 5.21
C ARG A 1 34.35 -1.32 5.74
N ALA A 2 34.04 -0.36 4.88
CA ALA A 2 33.59 0.96 5.33
C ALA A 2 32.26 0.86 6.09
N ALA A 3 32.13 1.61 7.17
CA ALA A 3 30.88 1.72 7.91
C ALA A 3 29.86 2.52 7.10
N GLY A 4 28.61 2.06 7.08
CA GLY A 4 27.50 2.81 6.50
C GLY A 4 26.75 3.59 7.59
N ASN A 5 25.58 4.14 7.24
CA ASN A 5 24.79 4.97 8.17
C ASN A 5 24.00 4.15 9.21
N ALA A 6 23.97 2.81 9.07
CA ALA A 6 23.27 1.93 9.99
C ALA A 6 24.12 1.63 11.23
N SER A 7 23.51 1.61 12.41
CA SER A 7 24.18 1.29 13.67
C SER A 7 23.69 -0.03 14.28
N PHE A 8 24.59 -0.72 14.97
CA PHE A 8 24.33 -1.92 15.74
C PHE A 8 23.67 -1.56 17.08
N SER A 9 22.35 -1.66 17.14
CA SER A 9 21.58 -1.37 18.37
C SER A 9 21.36 -2.62 19.24
N LYS A 10 20.99 -2.42 20.52
CA LYS A 10 20.56 -3.51 21.43
C LYS A 10 19.44 -4.37 20.84
N ARG A 11 18.57 -3.78 20.00
CA ARG A 11 17.49 -4.49 19.27
C ARG A 11 18.07 -5.46 18.23
N ILE A 12 19.10 -5.03 17.51
CA ILE A 12 19.81 -5.85 16.52
C ILE A 12 20.54 -7.00 17.22
N GLN A 13 21.23 -6.70 18.33
CA GLN A 13 21.91 -7.72 19.16
C GLN A 13 20.95 -8.84 19.59
N LYS A 14 19.78 -8.48 20.16
CA LYS A 14 18.74 -9.46 20.52
C LYS A 14 18.28 -10.29 19.32
N SER A 15 18.05 -9.67 18.17
CA SER A 15 17.61 -10.35 16.95
C SER A 15 18.65 -11.33 16.40
N ILE A 16 19.93 -11.02 16.52
CA ILE A 16 21.05 -11.87 16.07
C ILE A 16 21.19 -13.07 17.01
N SER A 17 21.16 -12.84 18.33
CA SER A 17 21.23 -13.90 19.34
C SER A 17 20.08 -14.91 19.19
N GLN A 18 18.85 -14.43 18.97
CA GLN A 18 17.69 -15.30 18.76
C GLN A 18 17.78 -16.16 17.50
N LYS A 19 18.49 -15.71 16.47
CA LYS A 19 18.58 -16.38 15.16
C LYS A 19 19.92 -17.07 14.93
N LYS A 20 20.77 -17.13 15.96
CA LYS A 20 22.10 -17.77 15.95
C LYS A 20 22.98 -17.32 14.77
N VAL A 21 22.85 -16.07 14.33
CA VAL A 21 23.72 -15.51 13.29
C VAL A 21 25.09 -15.22 13.93
N LYS A 22 26.16 -15.76 13.35
CA LYS A 22 27.53 -15.53 13.83
C LYS A 22 27.99 -14.14 13.40
N ILE A 23 27.81 -13.15 14.28
CA ILE A 23 28.35 -11.80 14.14
C ILE A 23 29.03 -11.47 15.46
N GLU A 24 30.33 -11.17 15.40
CA GLU A 24 31.11 -10.77 16.56
C GLU A 24 31.28 -9.26 16.60
N LEU A 25 31.28 -8.71 17.82
CA LEU A 25 31.53 -7.30 18.05
C LEU A 25 33.04 -7.07 18.18
N ASP A 26 33.58 -6.25 17.30
CA ASP A 26 34.94 -5.76 17.42
C ASP A 26 35.03 -4.74 18.56
N LYS A 27 35.69 -5.13 19.66
CA LYS A 27 35.89 -4.28 20.84
C LYS A 27 36.87 -3.12 20.59
N SER A 28 37.64 -3.17 19.50
CA SER A 28 38.56 -2.10 19.11
C SER A 28 37.87 -0.97 18.31
N ALA A 29 36.65 -1.23 17.83
CA ALA A 29 35.90 -0.24 17.06
C ALA A 29 35.41 0.92 17.96
N ARG A 30 35.73 2.15 17.56
CA ARG A 30 35.32 3.38 18.27
C ARG A 30 33.85 3.76 18.08
N HIS A 31 33.11 2.99 17.26
CA HIS A 31 31.72 3.26 16.94
C HIS A 31 30.91 1.98 16.73
N LEU A 32 29.58 2.10 16.82
CA LEU A 32 28.66 0.98 16.61
C LEU A 32 28.13 0.88 15.17
N TYR A 33 28.64 1.66 14.22
CA TYR A 33 28.19 1.59 12.82
C TYR A 33 28.59 0.28 12.13
N ILE A 34 27.72 -0.19 11.25
CA ILE A 34 27.89 -1.43 10.47
C ILE A 34 27.97 -1.12 8.98
N CYS A 35 28.72 -1.93 8.23
CA CYS A 35 28.77 -1.82 6.78
C CYS A 35 27.47 -2.32 6.13
N ASP A 36 27.23 -1.89 4.88
CA ASP A 36 26.02 -2.27 4.14
C ASP A 36 25.86 -3.78 3.95
N PHE A 37 26.96 -4.51 3.85
CA PHE A 37 26.93 -5.97 3.80
C PHE A 37 26.31 -6.57 5.08
N HIS A 38 26.77 -6.14 6.25
CA HIS A 38 26.22 -6.62 7.52
C HIS A 38 24.79 -6.14 7.73
N LYS A 39 24.45 -4.93 7.28
CA LYS A 39 23.06 -4.44 7.25
C LYS A 39 22.16 -5.39 6.45
N ASN A 40 22.55 -5.76 5.24
CA ASN A 40 21.78 -6.64 4.36
C ASN A 40 21.70 -8.07 4.91
N LEU A 41 22.78 -8.60 5.49
CA LEU A 41 22.79 -9.89 6.16
C LEU A 41 21.80 -9.93 7.35
N ILE A 42 21.78 -8.87 8.16
CA ILE A 42 20.86 -8.77 9.31
C ILE A 42 19.40 -8.62 8.83
N GLN A 43 19.17 -7.92 7.72
CA GLN A 43 17.83 -7.77 7.12
C GLN A 43 17.33 -9.08 6.50
N SER A 44 18.15 -9.80 5.74
CA SER A 44 17.76 -11.06 5.09
C SER A 44 17.31 -12.10 6.12
N VAL A 45 18.00 -12.15 7.26
CA VAL A 45 17.65 -13.03 8.36
C VAL A 45 16.34 -12.60 9.05
N ARG A 46 15.96 -11.30 9.05
CA ARG A 46 14.65 -10.82 9.54
C ARG A 46 13.50 -11.25 8.64
N ASN A 47 13.66 -11.11 7.33
CA ASN A 47 12.59 -11.34 6.35
C ASN A 47 12.23 -12.83 6.17
N ARG A 48 13.11 -13.76 6.58
CA ARG A 48 12.83 -15.22 6.53
C ARG A 48 11.69 -15.71 7.43
N ARG A 49 11.09 -14.87 8.30
CA ARG A 49 10.01 -15.28 9.23
C ARG A 49 8.58 -15.08 8.72
N LYS A 50 8.36 -14.74 7.44
CA LYS A 50 7.02 -14.79 6.86
C LYS A 50 7.08 -15.47 5.50
N ARG A 51 6.84 -16.79 5.51
CA ARG A 51 6.13 -17.57 4.48
C ARG A 51 6.06 -19.03 4.96
N LYS A 52 4.90 -19.38 5.52
CA LYS A 52 4.40 -20.75 5.65
C LYS A 52 3.03 -20.70 4.97
N GLY A 53 2.86 -21.50 3.92
CA GLY A 53 1.57 -21.80 3.28
C GLY A 53 1.38 -21.17 1.90
N SER A 54 1.67 -21.98 0.88
CA SER A 54 1.05 -22.05 -0.46
C SER A 54 2.16 -22.32 -1.47
N ASP A 55 2.01 -23.41 -2.21
CA ASP A 55 2.64 -23.56 -3.51
C ASP A 55 2.27 -22.31 -4.32
N ASP A 56 3.26 -21.51 -4.69
CA ASP A 56 3.11 -20.29 -5.47
C ASP A 56 4.27 -20.27 -6.44
N ASP A 57 3.92 -20.61 -7.69
CA ASP A 57 4.77 -20.53 -8.85
C ASP A 57 5.58 -19.23 -8.81
N GLY A 58 6.88 -19.37 -9.00
CA GLY A 58 7.83 -18.26 -9.02
C GLY A 58 7.68 -17.40 -10.27
N ASP A 59 6.53 -16.77 -10.45
CA ASP A 59 6.35 -15.62 -11.31
C ASP A 59 6.27 -14.39 -10.39
N SER A 60 7.42 -13.74 -10.18
CA SER A 60 7.33 -12.31 -9.84
C SER A 60 6.85 -11.67 -11.12
N PRO A 61 5.61 -11.14 -11.20
CA PRO A 61 5.22 -10.39 -12.37
C PRO A 61 6.24 -9.26 -12.46
N VAL A 62 7.03 -9.30 -13.52
CA VAL A 62 7.69 -8.12 -14.05
C VAL A 62 6.65 -7.02 -13.92
N GLN A 63 6.93 -5.97 -13.13
CA GLN A 63 6.02 -4.82 -13.09
C GLN A 63 5.88 -4.37 -14.52
N ASP A 64 4.74 -4.70 -15.11
CA ASP A 64 4.40 -4.43 -16.48
C ASP A 64 4.32 -2.91 -16.57
N ILE A 65 5.42 -2.31 -17.02
CA ILE A 65 5.62 -0.85 -17.16
C ILE A 65 4.50 -0.23 -18.01
N ASP A 66 3.73 -1.06 -18.73
CA ASP A 66 2.62 -0.68 -19.59
C ASP A 66 1.24 -0.63 -18.92
N THR A 67 1.09 -0.89 -17.62
CA THR A 67 -0.22 -0.75 -16.97
C THR A 67 -0.45 0.73 -16.64
N PRO A 68 -1.34 1.46 -17.33
CA PRO A 68 -1.54 2.88 -17.08
C PRO A 68 -2.03 3.12 -15.65
N GLU A 69 -1.35 3.99 -14.93
CA GLU A 69 -1.77 4.40 -13.59
C GLU A 69 -2.96 5.36 -13.67
N VAL A 70 -4.01 5.09 -12.89
CA VAL A 70 -5.17 5.97 -12.81
C VAL A 70 -4.85 7.19 -11.95
N ASP A 71 -4.73 8.36 -12.57
CA ASP A 71 -4.52 9.63 -11.87
C ASP A 71 -5.83 10.17 -11.27
N LEU A 72 -6.12 9.75 -10.04
CA LEU A 72 -7.27 10.21 -9.27
C LEU A 72 -7.15 11.69 -8.85
N TYR A 73 -5.97 12.30 -8.92
CA TYR A 73 -5.78 13.70 -8.57
C TYR A 73 -6.45 14.64 -9.58
N GLN A 74 -6.67 14.19 -10.82
CA GLN A 74 -7.40 14.95 -11.84
C GLN A 74 -8.88 15.12 -11.52
N LEU A 75 -9.45 14.26 -10.66
CA LEU A 75 -10.85 14.36 -10.28
C LEU A 75 -11.13 15.59 -9.40
N GLN A 76 -12.32 16.17 -9.58
CA GLN A 76 -12.82 17.24 -8.74
C GLN A 76 -13.08 16.75 -7.30
N VAL A 77 -12.93 17.64 -6.31
CA VAL A 77 -13.08 17.30 -4.88
C VAL A 77 -14.50 16.80 -4.55
N ASN A 78 -15.53 17.33 -5.20
CA ASN A 78 -16.92 16.87 -5.08
C ASN A 78 -17.08 15.39 -5.52
N THR A 79 -16.44 14.98 -6.62
CA THR A 79 -16.45 13.59 -7.12
C THR A 79 -15.75 12.66 -6.15
N LEU A 80 -14.58 13.06 -5.63
CA LEU A 80 -13.87 12.30 -4.59
C LEU A 80 -14.74 12.15 -3.32
N ARG A 81 -15.41 13.22 -2.88
CA ARG A 81 -16.34 13.16 -1.74
C ARG A 81 -17.57 12.30 -2.02
N ARG A 82 -18.11 12.32 -3.25
CA ARG A 82 -19.23 11.47 -3.69
C ARG A 82 -18.83 9.99 -3.64
N TYR A 83 -17.66 9.65 -4.17
CA TYR A 83 -17.09 8.31 -4.11
C TYR A 83 -16.99 7.83 -2.65
N LYS A 84 -16.35 8.64 -1.79
CA LYS A 84 -16.19 8.33 -0.37
C LYS A 84 -17.54 8.06 0.32
N ARG A 85 -18.56 8.87 0.02
CA ARG A 85 -19.92 8.71 0.57
C ARG A 85 -20.59 7.43 0.05
N HIS A 86 -20.48 7.16 -1.24
CA HIS A 86 -21.07 5.98 -1.88
C HIS A 86 -20.54 4.67 -1.27
N PHE A 87 -19.22 4.57 -1.09
CA PHE A 87 -18.57 3.42 -0.47
C PHE A 87 -18.47 3.51 1.07
N LYS A 88 -19.06 4.55 1.68
CA LYS A 88 -19.10 4.77 3.14
C LYS A 88 -17.73 4.63 3.81
N LEU A 89 -16.68 5.15 3.18
CA LEU A 89 -15.31 5.05 3.69
C LEU A 89 -15.18 5.84 4.99
N GLN A 90 -14.80 5.16 6.07
CA GLN A 90 -14.64 5.79 7.39
C GLN A 90 -13.36 6.64 7.41
N THR A 91 -13.52 7.93 7.71
CA THR A 91 -12.37 8.85 7.86
C THR A 91 -12.69 9.94 8.87
N ARG A 92 -11.64 10.63 9.33
CA ARG A 92 -11.79 11.86 10.12
C ARG A 92 -12.39 12.99 9.25
N PRO A 93 -13.10 13.97 9.86
CA PRO A 93 -13.57 15.17 9.16
C PRO A 93 -12.40 16.07 8.73
N GLY A 94 -12.64 16.99 7.80
CA GLY A 94 -11.65 18.00 7.39
C GLY A 94 -10.58 17.53 6.41
N LEU A 95 -10.77 16.40 5.71
CA LEU A 95 -9.78 15.91 4.74
C LEU A 95 -9.56 16.88 3.57
N ASN A 96 -8.30 17.06 3.21
CA ASN A 96 -7.85 17.78 2.02
C ASN A 96 -7.87 16.87 0.76
N LYS A 97 -7.61 17.46 -0.41
CA LYS A 97 -7.68 16.72 -1.70
C LYS A 97 -6.69 15.56 -1.77
N ALA A 98 -5.45 15.77 -1.36
CA ALA A 98 -4.41 14.73 -1.39
C ALA A 98 -4.79 13.53 -0.51
N GLN A 99 -5.27 13.79 0.71
CA GLN A 99 -5.74 12.75 1.63
C GLN A 99 -6.95 11.98 1.08
N LEU A 100 -7.87 12.66 0.40
CA LEU A 100 -8.99 11.99 -0.28
C LEU A 100 -8.50 11.05 -1.38
N VAL A 101 -7.57 11.52 -2.21
CA VAL A 101 -6.98 10.72 -3.30
C VAL A 101 -6.28 9.49 -2.76
N GLU A 102 -5.48 9.61 -1.71
CA GLU A 102 -4.75 8.49 -1.12
C GLU A 102 -5.70 7.40 -0.59
N ILE A 103 -6.70 7.80 0.20
CA ILE A 103 -7.67 6.87 0.79
C ILE A 103 -8.51 6.20 -0.31
N ILE A 104 -8.96 6.96 -1.30
CA ILE A 104 -9.75 6.45 -2.42
C ILE A 104 -8.91 5.53 -3.29
N GLY A 105 -7.65 5.86 -3.59
CA GLY A 105 -6.76 5.02 -4.37
C GLY A 105 -6.50 3.67 -3.71
N CYS A 106 -6.33 3.65 -2.40
CA CYS A 106 -6.24 2.41 -1.63
C CYS A 106 -7.49 1.54 -1.76
N HIS A 107 -8.69 2.13 -1.64
CA HIS A 107 -9.94 1.39 -1.79
C HIS A 107 -10.21 0.97 -3.25
N PHE A 108 -9.94 1.84 -4.21
CA PHE A 108 -10.23 1.64 -5.64
C PHE A 108 -9.56 0.36 -6.18
N ARG A 109 -8.31 0.11 -5.78
CA ARG A 109 -7.56 -1.12 -6.14
C ARG A 109 -8.13 -2.40 -5.55
N THR A 110 -9.06 -2.31 -4.59
CA THR A 110 -9.66 -3.46 -3.90
C THR A 110 -11.09 -3.74 -4.34
N ILE A 111 -11.67 -2.93 -5.23
CA ILE A 111 -13.04 -3.13 -5.70
C ILE A 111 -13.11 -4.44 -6.50
N PRO A 112 -13.96 -5.40 -6.12
CA PRO A 112 -14.21 -6.56 -6.94
C PRO A 112 -14.98 -6.16 -8.21
N VAL A 113 -14.52 -6.63 -9.37
CA VAL A 113 -15.16 -6.34 -10.66
C VAL A 113 -15.67 -7.65 -11.26
N ASN A 114 -16.97 -7.72 -11.53
CA ASN A 114 -17.54 -8.73 -12.41
C ASN A 114 -17.61 -8.13 -13.82
N GLU A 115 -16.78 -8.62 -14.72
CA GLU A 115 -16.61 -8.05 -16.06
C GLU A 115 -17.93 -8.00 -16.85
N LYS A 116 -18.67 -9.11 -16.89
CA LYS A 116 -19.92 -9.22 -17.64
C LYS A 116 -20.95 -8.19 -17.18
N ASP A 117 -21.17 -8.12 -15.87
CA ASP A 117 -22.16 -7.21 -15.29
C ASP A 117 -21.70 -5.75 -15.47
N THR A 118 -20.42 -5.47 -15.21
CA THR A 118 -19.85 -4.12 -15.32
C THR A 118 -19.99 -3.55 -16.72
N LEU A 119 -19.63 -4.34 -17.75
CA LEU A 119 -19.78 -3.94 -19.15
C LEU A 119 -21.26 -3.74 -19.51
N THR A 120 -22.14 -4.65 -19.07
CA THR A 120 -23.58 -4.56 -19.32
C THR A 120 -24.16 -3.29 -18.73
N TYR A 121 -23.87 -3.01 -17.45
CA TYR A 121 -24.34 -1.80 -16.76
C TYR A 121 -23.77 -0.53 -17.39
N PHE A 122 -22.50 -0.53 -17.77
CA PHE A 122 -21.87 0.62 -18.41
C PHE A 122 -22.53 0.94 -19.75
N ILE A 123 -22.59 -0.03 -20.67
CA ILE A 123 -23.18 0.15 -22.01
C ILE A 123 -24.65 0.59 -21.88
N TYR A 124 -25.41 -0.06 -21.00
CA TYR A 124 -26.80 0.30 -20.78
C TYR A 124 -26.95 1.73 -20.20
N SER A 125 -26.11 2.13 -19.25
CA SER A 125 -26.22 3.46 -18.63
C SER A 125 -25.85 4.57 -19.61
N VAL A 126 -24.82 4.37 -20.43
CA VAL A 126 -24.38 5.33 -21.46
C VAL A 126 -25.42 5.44 -22.58
N LYS A 127 -25.93 4.32 -23.12
CA LYS A 127 -26.91 4.35 -24.21
C LYS A 127 -28.27 4.95 -23.83
N ASN A 128 -28.58 5.02 -22.55
CA ASN A 128 -29.85 5.54 -22.04
C ASN A 128 -29.68 6.87 -21.29
N ASP A 129 -28.54 7.57 -21.46
CA ASP A 129 -28.22 8.86 -20.83
C ASP A 129 -28.53 8.91 -19.33
N LYS A 130 -28.27 7.81 -18.62
CA LYS A 130 -28.56 7.69 -17.18
C LYS A 130 -27.53 8.38 -16.30
N ASN A 131 -26.86 9.42 -16.81
CA ASN A 131 -26.09 10.32 -15.94
C ASN A 131 -27.07 11.20 -15.16
N LYS A 132 -27.91 10.55 -14.36
CA LYS A 132 -28.93 11.17 -13.53
C LYS A 132 -28.16 12.05 -12.56
N PRO A 133 -28.35 13.38 -12.55
CA PRO A 133 -27.84 14.18 -11.46
C PRO A 133 -28.38 13.53 -10.18
N ASP A 134 -27.51 13.36 -9.19
CA ASP A 134 -27.79 12.73 -7.90
C ASP A 134 -28.81 13.58 -7.12
N LEU A 135 -30.04 13.66 -7.63
CA LEU A 135 -31.23 14.19 -6.98
C LEU A 135 -31.76 13.06 -6.10
N LYS A 136 -31.03 12.77 -5.02
CA LYS A 136 -31.63 12.11 -3.87
C LYS A 136 -31.74 13.12 -2.74
N MET A 137 -32.96 13.63 -2.70
CA MET A 137 -33.66 14.25 -1.59
C MET A 137 -33.05 13.92 -0.23
N ASP A 138 -32.77 15.00 0.49
CA ASP A 138 -32.69 15.12 1.94
C ASP A 138 -33.15 13.85 2.67
N SER A 139 -32.21 13.08 3.20
CA SER A 139 -32.52 12.15 4.28
C SER A 139 -32.67 12.99 5.52
N GLY A 140 -33.87 13.56 5.67
CA GLY A 140 -34.30 14.24 6.89
C GLY A 140 -34.07 13.32 8.07
N ILE A 141 -33.12 13.68 8.91
CA ILE A 141 -33.09 13.29 10.31
C ILE A 141 -32.86 14.60 11.07
N HIS A 142 -33.93 14.98 11.74
CA HIS A 142 -34.03 16.03 12.75
C HIS A 142 -33.06 15.75 13.90
#